data_AF-A0A6U9YK88-F1
#
_entry.id   AF-A0A6U9YK88-F1
#
_cell.length_a   1.000
_cell.length_b   1.000
_cell.length_c   1.000
_cell.angle_alpha   90.00
_cell.angle_beta   90.00
_cell.angle_gamma   90.00
#
_symmetry.space_group_name_H-M   'P 1'
#
loop_
_entity.id
_entity.type
_entity.pdbx_description
1 polymer ?
#
loop_
_entity_poly.entity_id
_entity_poly.type
_entity_poly.pdbx_seq_one_letter_code
_entity_poly.pdbx_strand_id
1 'polypeptide(L)'
;MEQATPTPTPTPTKANTQVTTKQQIPPANYKYKVQGDAIHAFILVASIAYAFTVVYFTQPDSEYANVVDEHWKKDGFCIQNKDVPYWSSFDTCLYIDVFFSAVLGAAYLAWKEIPGMETSSAIVPSVIASTVGHGIAHGMMATAFRDGTNQEVDDDNEGLPVASPWFLLAFCAFFWFPLLKAAMPKLGSHYVLICAAISTYGHTLAKKEFGFGYVQTVVNVAFSLSQLMLPLDKKNDREYVTMPFTCGILPIVVAWNEALFCDAFFRSMGGHALYDASIILSFLVFYVDCYRFHTKSTTTSNIANGNSNGSSTTKEKTL
;
A
#
# COMPACT_ATOMS: atom_id res chain seq x y z
N MET A 1 0.43 62.46 -34.29
CA MET A 1 -0.38 61.36 -34.85
C MET A 1 0.61 60.33 -35.37
N GLU A 2 0.89 59.32 -34.56
CA GLU A 2 1.90 58.30 -34.79
C GLU A 2 1.19 57.11 -35.44
N GLN A 3 1.51 56.80 -36.69
CA GLN A 3 0.90 55.69 -37.43
C GLN A 3 1.49 54.36 -36.92
N ALA A 4 0.65 53.57 -36.25
CA ALA A 4 1.01 52.24 -35.79
C ALA A 4 1.24 51.30 -36.99
N THR A 5 2.43 50.70 -37.04
CA THR A 5 2.86 49.73 -38.04
C THR A 5 2.13 48.40 -37.83
N PRO A 6 1.61 47.75 -38.90
CA PRO A 6 0.88 46.49 -38.78
C PRO A 6 1.80 45.33 -38.39
N THR A 7 1.42 44.61 -37.33
CA THR A 7 2.09 43.41 -36.84
C THR A 7 1.96 42.26 -37.84
N PRO A 8 3.04 41.54 -38.18
CA PRO A 8 3.00 40.43 -39.13
C PRO A 8 2.22 39.23 -38.58
N THR A 9 1.29 38.73 -39.38
CA THR A 9 0.48 37.54 -39.08
C THR A 9 1.35 36.28 -39.04
N PRO A 10 1.30 35.46 -37.98
CA PRO A 10 2.09 34.23 -37.89
C PRO A 10 1.69 33.25 -38.98
N THR A 11 2.69 32.75 -39.70
CA THR A 11 2.54 31.76 -40.76
C THR A 11 2.15 30.40 -40.17
N PRO A 12 1.16 29.68 -40.74
CA PRO A 12 0.75 28.37 -40.22
C PRO A 12 1.87 27.34 -40.40
N THR A 13 2.45 26.91 -39.27
CA THR A 13 3.42 25.81 -39.21
C THR A 13 2.75 24.53 -39.71
N LYS A 14 3.27 23.96 -40.79
CA LYS A 14 2.81 22.67 -41.32
C LYS A 14 2.93 21.61 -40.22
N ALA A 15 1.78 21.11 -39.76
CA ALA A 15 1.73 20.01 -38.81
C ALA A 15 2.44 18.80 -39.40
N ASN A 16 3.56 18.41 -38.79
CA ASN A 16 4.22 17.15 -39.09
C ASN A 16 3.29 16.04 -38.62
N THR A 17 2.56 15.42 -39.56
CA THR A 17 1.76 14.24 -39.31
C THR A 17 2.70 13.12 -38.91
N GLN A 18 2.96 12.98 -37.60
CA GLN A 18 3.63 11.81 -37.07
C GLN A 18 2.77 10.60 -37.42
N VAL A 19 3.28 9.78 -38.32
CA VAL A 19 2.72 8.46 -38.63
C VAL A 19 2.74 7.68 -37.33
N THR A 20 1.59 7.63 -36.66
CA THR A 20 1.39 6.83 -35.47
C THR A 20 1.38 5.39 -35.93
N THR A 21 2.56 4.77 -35.94
CA THR A 21 2.69 3.34 -36.15
C THR A 21 1.82 2.69 -35.09
N LYS A 22 0.72 2.05 -35.50
CA LYS A 22 -0.15 1.29 -34.58
C LYS A 22 0.72 0.24 -33.91
N GLN A 23 1.16 0.53 -32.69
CA GLN A 23 1.94 -0.38 -31.88
C GLN A 23 1.07 -1.61 -31.68
N GLN A 24 1.42 -2.72 -32.33
CA GLN A 24 0.69 -3.98 -32.16
C GLN A 24 0.72 -4.32 -30.68
N ILE A 25 -0.45 -4.34 -30.05
CA ILE A 25 -0.60 -4.73 -28.67
C ILE A 25 -0.11 -6.19 -28.59
N PRO A 26 0.93 -6.49 -27.80
CA PRO A 26 1.41 -7.84 -27.65
C PRO A 26 0.27 -8.74 -27.15
N PRO A 27 0.23 -10.02 -27.57
CA PRO A 27 -0.81 -10.93 -27.14
C PRO A 27 -0.85 -11.01 -25.61
N ALA A 28 -2.07 -10.93 -25.04
CA ALA A 28 -2.30 -10.93 -23.60
C ALA A 28 -1.59 -12.13 -22.92
N ASN A 29 -0.75 -11.86 -21.93
CA ASN A 29 -0.10 -12.92 -21.14
C ASN A 29 -1.09 -13.47 -20.11
N TYR A 30 -1.89 -14.44 -20.54
CA TYR A 30 -2.94 -15.07 -19.74
C TYR A 30 -2.47 -15.58 -18.38
N LYS A 31 -1.17 -15.90 -18.22
CA LYS A 31 -0.61 -16.41 -16.95
C LYS A 31 -0.68 -15.38 -15.83
N TYR A 32 -0.35 -14.11 -16.10
CA TYR A 32 -0.33 -13.08 -15.06
C TYR A 32 -1.72 -12.78 -14.54
N LYS A 33 -2.71 -12.71 -15.44
CA LYS A 33 -4.11 -12.54 -15.05
C LYS A 33 -4.55 -13.59 -14.02
N VAL A 34 -4.39 -14.89 -14.34
CA VAL A 34 -4.87 -15.98 -13.48
C VAL A 34 -4.15 -15.97 -12.13
N GLN A 35 -2.84 -15.74 -12.13
CA GLN A 35 -2.05 -15.67 -10.89
C GLN A 35 -2.47 -14.47 -10.02
N GLY A 36 -2.61 -13.29 -10.62
CA GLY A 36 -3.04 -12.08 -9.91
C GLY A 36 -4.46 -12.22 -9.35
N ASP A 37 -5.39 -12.74 -10.15
CA ASP A 37 -6.77 -13.01 -9.70
C ASP A 37 -6.80 -13.97 -8.51
N ALA A 38 -6.00 -15.06 -8.56
CA ALA A 38 -5.91 -16.02 -7.46
C ALA A 38 -5.34 -15.40 -6.18
N ILE A 39 -4.29 -14.58 -6.28
CA ILE A 39 -3.67 -13.93 -5.11
C ILE A 39 -4.62 -12.89 -4.50
N HIS A 40 -5.25 -12.06 -5.32
CA HIS A 40 -6.24 -11.09 -4.83
C HIS A 40 -7.45 -11.77 -4.19
N ALA A 41 -7.94 -12.86 -4.76
CA ALA A 41 -9.02 -13.65 -4.16
C ALA A 41 -8.59 -14.22 -2.80
N PHE A 42 -7.35 -14.74 -2.69
CA PHE A 42 -6.81 -15.20 -1.43
C PHE A 42 -6.77 -14.08 -0.37
N ILE A 43 -6.20 -12.91 -0.69
CA ILE A 43 -6.11 -11.77 0.24
C ILE A 43 -7.51 -11.32 0.68
N LEU A 44 -8.45 -11.25 -0.26
CA LEU A 44 -9.84 -10.88 0.00
C LEU A 44 -10.49 -11.85 0.99
N VAL A 45 -10.43 -13.15 0.72
CA VAL A 45 -10.98 -14.19 1.59
C VAL A 45 -10.30 -14.19 2.96
N ALA A 46 -8.97 -14.10 2.99
CA ALA A 46 -8.19 -14.07 4.23
C ALA A 46 -8.51 -12.84 5.09
N SER A 47 -8.76 -11.68 4.48
CA SER A 47 -9.11 -10.45 5.20
C SER A 47 -10.53 -10.50 5.76
N ILE A 48 -11.50 -11.02 4.99
CA ILE A 48 -12.87 -11.22 5.47
C ILE A 48 -12.90 -12.26 6.61
N ALA A 49 -12.17 -13.37 6.44
CA ALA A 49 -12.05 -14.39 7.46
C ALA A 49 -11.35 -13.85 8.73
N TYR A 50 -10.34 -12.99 8.58
CA TYR A 50 -9.67 -12.33 9.70
C TYR A 50 -10.66 -11.46 10.49
N ALA A 51 -11.40 -10.59 9.80
CA ALA A 51 -12.39 -9.74 10.46
C ALA A 51 -13.49 -10.55 11.15
N PHE A 52 -14.00 -11.60 10.50
CA PHE A 52 -14.96 -12.51 11.13
C PHE A 52 -14.38 -13.17 12.37
N THR A 53 -13.15 -13.65 12.30
CA THR A 53 -12.44 -14.29 13.42
C THR A 53 -12.30 -13.31 14.59
N VAL A 54 -11.78 -12.10 14.34
CA VAL A 54 -11.65 -11.07 15.36
C VAL A 54 -13.02 -10.74 15.97
N VAL A 55 -14.05 -10.48 15.17
CA VAL A 55 -15.37 -10.11 15.71
C VAL A 55 -16.03 -11.24 16.49
N TYR A 56 -15.95 -12.47 16.01
CA TYR A 56 -16.63 -13.62 16.62
C TYR A 56 -15.91 -14.15 17.86
N PHE A 57 -14.59 -14.28 17.81
CA PHE A 57 -13.81 -14.88 18.90
C PHE A 57 -13.39 -13.88 20.00
N THR A 58 -13.70 -12.60 19.84
CA THR A 58 -13.47 -11.56 20.88
C THR A 58 -14.74 -11.13 21.62
N GLN A 59 -15.86 -11.84 21.39
CA GLN A 59 -17.09 -11.64 22.16
C GLN A 59 -16.88 -12.14 23.60
N PRO A 60 -17.35 -11.40 24.63
CA PRO A 60 -17.15 -11.78 26.03
C PRO A 60 -17.67 -13.19 26.39
N ASP A 61 -18.76 -13.61 25.75
CA ASP A 61 -19.44 -14.88 26.02
C ASP A 61 -19.09 -16.00 25.02
N SER A 62 -18.03 -15.83 24.22
CA SER A 62 -17.64 -16.85 23.25
C SER A 62 -17.05 -18.07 23.95
N GLU A 63 -17.67 -19.24 23.76
CA GLU A 63 -17.11 -20.54 24.20
C GLU A 63 -15.71 -20.82 23.60
N TYR A 64 -15.36 -20.09 22.54
CA TYR A 64 -14.11 -20.19 21.80
C TYR A 64 -13.18 -18.99 22.03
N ALA A 65 -13.30 -18.29 23.15
CA ALA A 65 -12.45 -17.14 23.47
C ALA A 65 -10.96 -17.47 23.30
N ASN A 66 -10.50 -18.68 23.60
CA ASN A 66 -9.09 -19.07 23.53
C ASN A 66 -8.48 -19.15 22.11
N VAL A 67 -9.24 -18.88 21.04
CA VAL A 67 -8.71 -18.91 19.65
C VAL A 67 -7.80 -17.72 19.36
N VAL A 68 -8.18 -16.52 19.81
CA VAL A 68 -7.39 -15.30 19.64
C VAL A 68 -6.61 -15.04 20.94
N ASP A 69 -5.36 -14.62 20.82
CA ASP A 69 -4.47 -14.41 21.96
C ASP A 69 -5.04 -13.37 22.94
N GLU A 70 -5.02 -13.67 24.25
CA GLU A 70 -5.64 -12.81 25.29
C GLU A 70 -5.03 -11.41 25.36
N HIS A 71 -3.71 -11.26 25.21
CA HIS A 71 -3.09 -9.94 25.20
C HIS A 71 -3.48 -9.17 23.96
N TRP A 72 -3.51 -9.86 22.81
CA TRP A 72 -3.99 -9.23 21.58
C TRP A 72 -5.46 -8.80 21.69
N LYS A 73 -6.35 -9.60 22.30
CA LYS A 73 -7.76 -9.20 22.49
C LYS A 73 -7.89 -7.92 23.33
N LYS A 74 -7.07 -7.81 24.37
CA LYS A 74 -7.14 -6.71 25.34
C LYS A 74 -6.65 -5.40 24.73
N ASP A 75 -5.50 -5.42 24.06
CA ASP A 75 -4.88 -4.20 23.56
C ASP A 75 -5.20 -3.95 22.07
N GLY A 76 -5.77 -4.94 21.36
CA GLY A 76 -5.99 -4.92 19.91
C GLY A 76 -4.72 -5.10 19.07
N PHE A 77 -3.59 -5.22 19.76
CA PHE A 77 -2.24 -5.24 19.23
C PHE A 77 -1.35 -6.11 20.09
N CYS A 78 -0.24 -6.53 19.50
CA CYS A 78 0.80 -7.17 20.27
C CYS A 78 1.81 -6.14 20.81
N ILE A 79 1.51 -5.51 21.95
CA ILE A 79 2.36 -4.44 22.50
C ILE A 79 3.55 -5.02 23.29
N GLN A 80 4.77 -4.63 22.92
CA GLN A 80 5.99 -4.93 23.66
C GLN A 80 6.47 -3.68 24.41
N ASN A 81 7.07 -3.88 25.60
CA ASN A 81 7.75 -2.83 26.36
C ASN A 81 6.89 -1.56 26.57
N LYS A 82 5.60 -1.73 26.87
CA LYS A 82 4.62 -0.64 27.02
C LYS A 82 5.11 0.48 27.93
N ASP A 83 5.85 0.12 28.98
CA ASP A 83 6.31 1.03 30.02
C ASP A 83 7.76 1.50 29.84
N VAL A 84 8.45 1.11 28.75
CA VAL A 84 9.85 1.50 28.50
C VAL A 84 9.87 2.73 27.57
N PRO A 85 10.29 3.91 28.06
CA PRO A 85 10.31 5.12 27.24
C PRO A 85 11.17 4.95 25.98
N TYR A 86 10.62 5.36 24.83
CA TYR A 86 11.28 5.32 23.52
C TYR A 86 11.64 3.93 23.00
N TRP A 87 11.13 2.87 23.65
CA TRP A 87 11.38 1.47 23.28
C TRP A 87 10.12 0.61 23.33
N SER A 88 8.94 1.24 23.43
CA SER A 88 7.68 0.56 23.23
C SER A 88 7.57 0.05 21.78
N SER A 89 6.69 -0.91 21.53
CA SER A 89 6.41 -1.36 20.16
C SER A 89 5.99 -0.18 19.27
N PHE A 90 5.23 0.79 19.78
CA PHE A 90 4.81 1.97 19.03
C PHE A 90 5.95 2.94 18.71
N ASP A 91 6.91 3.14 19.62
CA ASP A 91 8.13 3.87 19.29
C ASP A 91 8.92 3.16 18.20
N THR A 92 9.00 1.83 18.29
CA THR A 92 9.69 0.99 17.32
C THR A 92 9.00 1.03 15.94
N CYS A 93 7.66 1.01 15.90
CA CYS A 93 6.87 1.22 14.67
C CYS A 93 7.25 2.53 13.98
N LEU A 94 7.25 3.65 14.73
CA LEU A 94 7.69 4.95 14.21
C LEU A 94 9.09 4.88 13.59
N TYR A 95 10.05 4.27 14.28
CA TYR A 95 11.43 4.19 13.79
C TYR A 95 11.53 3.38 12.51
N ILE A 96 10.88 2.22 12.48
CA ILE A 96 10.85 1.31 11.33
C ILE A 96 10.21 1.99 10.13
N ASP A 97 9.05 2.62 10.33
CA ASP A 97 8.31 3.31 9.28
C ASP A 97 9.11 4.43 8.65
N VAL A 98 9.70 5.30 9.47
CA VAL A 98 10.53 6.42 8.99
C VAL A 98 11.80 5.90 8.30
N PHE A 99 12.49 4.94 8.92
CA PHE A 99 13.73 4.40 8.37
C PHE A 99 13.51 3.72 7.02
N PHE A 100 12.57 2.77 6.92
CA PHE A 100 12.34 2.07 5.66
C PHE A 100 11.65 2.94 4.61
N SER A 101 10.86 3.93 5.00
CA SER A 101 10.36 4.96 4.06
C SER A 101 11.51 5.77 3.46
N ALA A 102 12.53 6.13 4.25
CA ALA A 102 13.71 6.82 3.74
C ALA A 102 14.50 5.92 2.76
N VAL A 103 14.67 4.62 3.09
CA VAL A 103 15.31 3.65 2.19
C VAL A 103 14.54 3.50 0.88
N LEU A 104 13.22 3.34 0.95
CA LEU A 104 12.36 3.27 -0.23
C LEU A 104 12.41 4.57 -1.05
N GLY A 105 12.45 5.73 -0.37
CA GLY A 105 12.62 7.04 -1.00
C GLY A 105 13.95 7.18 -1.74
N ALA A 106 15.05 6.71 -1.15
CA ALA A 106 16.35 6.69 -1.82
C ALA A 106 16.33 5.79 -3.07
N ALA A 107 15.74 4.60 -2.96
CA ALA A 107 15.55 3.70 -4.10
C ALA A 107 14.70 4.35 -5.21
N TYR A 108 13.59 5.00 -4.83
CA TYR A 108 12.71 5.72 -5.76
C TYR A 108 13.45 6.81 -6.53
N LEU A 109 14.20 7.67 -5.84
CA LEU A 109 14.97 8.72 -6.48
C LEU A 109 16.03 8.17 -7.44
N ALA A 110 16.62 7.02 -7.11
CA ALA A 110 17.63 6.38 -7.96
C ALA A 110 17.04 5.67 -9.20
N TRP A 111 15.82 5.14 -9.12
CA TRP A 111 15.30 4.20 -10.14
C TRP A 111 14.06 4.69 -10.89
N LYS A 112 13.38 5.76 -10.46
CA LYS A 112 12.11 6.20 -11.06
C LYS A 112 12.19 6.57 -12.55
N GLU A 113 13.38 6.95 -13.03
CA GLU A 113 13.61 7.35 -14.44
C GLU A 113 14.06 6.17 -15.32
N ILE A 114 14.13 4.94 -14.79
CA ILE A 114 14.49 3.76 -15.57
C ILE A 114 13.30 3.34 -16.45
N PRO A 115 13.48 3.12 -17.77
CA PRO A 115 12.39 2.71 -18.65
C PRO A 115 11.67 1.45 -18.14
N GLY A 116 10.34 1.49 -18.07
CA GLY A 116 9.49 0.40 -17.58
C GLY A 116 9.12 0.50 -16.08
N MET A 117 9.76 1.39 -15.32
CA MET A 117 9.47 1.61 -13.90
C MET A 117 8.30 2.57 -13.65
N GLU A 118 7.61 3.07 -14.67
CA GLU A 118 6.62 4.13 -14.54
C GLU A 118 5.45 3.69 -13.64
N THR A 119 4.92 2.49 -13.86
CA THR A 119 3.80 1.93 -13.08
C THR A 119 4.19 1.68 -11.63
N SER A 120 5.34 1.07 -11.39
CA SER A 120 5.81 0.76 -10.04
C SER A 120 6.26 2.01 -9.28
N SER A 121 6.78 3.03 -9.96
CA SER A 121 7.22 4.29 -9.34
C SER A 121 6.07 5.23 -9.03
N ALA A 122 4.95 5.15 -9.76
CA ALA A 122 3.79 6.01 -9.54
C ALA A 122 3.17 5.86 -8.14
N ILE A 123 3.30 4.69 -7.50
CA ILE A 123 2.71 4.43 -6.17
C ILE A 123 3.64 4.84 -5.02
N VAL A 124 4.96 4.87 -5.25
CA VAL A 124 5.96 4.95 -4.17
C VAL A 124 5.83 6.24 -3.33
N PRO A 125 5.60 7.44 -3.92
CA PRO A 125 5.39 8.64 -3.12
C PRO A 125 4.21 8.52 -2.15
N SER A 126 3.11 7.89 -2.59
CA SER A 126 1.94 7.67 -1.72
C SER A 126 2.25 6.69 -0.60
N VAL A 127 3.00 5.62 -0.89
CA VAL A 127 3.42 4.62 0.11
C VAL A 127 4.31 5.26 1.17
N ILE A 128 5.32 6.04 0.76
CA ILE A 128 6.20 6.77 1.67
C ILE A 128 5.39 7.72 2.56
N ALA A 129 4.50 8.51 1.96
CA ALA A 129 3.66 9.45 2.72
C ALA A 129 2.75 8.72 3.72
N SER A 130 2.12 7.61 3.31
CA SER A 130 1.25 6.84 4.19
C SER A 130 2.01 6.17 5.33
N THR A 131 3.18 5.58 5.05
CA THR A 131 3.99 4.90 6.07
C THR A 131 4.59 5.88 7.06
N VAL A 132 5.09 7.04 6.61
CA VAL A 132 5.55 8.09 7.54
C VAL A 132 4.39 8.62 8.39
N GLY A 133 3.22 8.86 7.79
CA GLY A 133 2.03 9.29 8.54
C GLY A 133 1.59 8.26 9.58
N HIS A 134 1.62 6.96 9.21
CA HIS A 134 1.35 5.82 10.10
C HIS A 134 2.33 5.78 11.28
N GLY A 135 3.64 5.89 11.01
CA GLY A 135 4.66 5.95 12.06
C GLY A 135 4.48 7.14 13.01
N ILE A 136 4.11 8.32 12.49
CA ILE A 136 3.80 9.49 13.32
C ILE A 136 2.60 9.20 14.24
N ALA A 137 1.55 8.54 13.72
CA ALA A 137 0.41 8.13 14.55
C ALA A 137 0.84 7.18 15.68
N HIS A 138 1.76 6.24 15.41
CA HIS A 138 2.37 5.43 16.46
C HIS A 138 3.18 6.24 17.47
N GLY A 139 3.96 7.23 17.03
CA GLY A 139 4.66 8.15 17.93
C GLY A 139 3.72 8.95 18.85
N MET A 140 2.57 9.38 18.32
CA MET A 140 1.52 10.04 19.11
C MET A 140 0.92 9.08 20.13
N MET A 141 0.62 7.84 19.74
CA MET A 141 0.13 6.81 20.68
C MET A 141 1.17 6.50 21.76
N ALA A 142 2.45 6.30 21.39
CA ALA A 142 3.53 6.06 22.34
C ALA A 142 3.65 7.21 23.36
N THR A 143 3.50 8.46 22.90
CA THR A 143 3.48 9.63 23.79
C THR A 143 2.29 9.60 24.74
N ALA A 144 1.09 9.32 24.22
CA ALA A 144 -0.11 9.21 25.03
C ALA A 144 -0.04 8.10 26.10
N PHE A 145 0.65 6.98 25.78
CA PHE A 145 0.93 5.91 26.75
C PHE A 145 1.91 6.34 27.85
N ARG A 146 3.01 7.01 27.48
CA ARG A 146 4.00 7.51 28.45
C ARG A 146 3.41 8.55 29.40
N ASP A 147 2.57 9.43 28.87
CA ASP A 147 1.97 10.52 29.63
C ASP A 147 0.74 10.06 30.45
N GLY A 148 0.36 8.77 30.38
CA GLY A 148 -0.79 8.20 31.09
C GLY A 148 -2.16 8.56 30.50
N THR A 149 -2.22 9.48 29.54
CA THR A 149 -3.48 9.95 28.91
C THR A 149 -4.30 8.84 28.23
N ASN A 150 -3.65 7.74 27.82
CA ASN A 150 -4.35 6.58 27.24
C ASN A 150 -5.00 5.66 28.29
N GLN A 151 -4.59 5.70 29.56
CA GLN A 151 -5.13 4.81 30.60
C GLN A 151 -6.47 5.28 31.19
N GLU A 152 -6.81 6.56 31.07
CA GLU A 152 -8.02 7.13 31.69
C GLU A 152 -9.33 6.80 30.94
N VAL A 153 -9.29 6.08 29.82
CA VAL A 153 -10.46 5.87 28.95
C VAL A 153 -11.17 4.52 29.18
N ASP A 154 -10.57 3.58 29.94
CA ASP A 154 -10.96 2.17 29.84
C ASP A 154 -11.81 1.54 30.97
N ASP A 155 -12.03 2.18 32.13
CA ASP A 155 -12.71 1.45 33.23
C ASP A 155 -14.20 1.78 33.46
N ASP A 156 -14.73 2.91 32.99
CA ASP A 156 -16.13 3.33 33.29
C ASP A 156 -16.98 3.50 32.02
N ASN A 157 -16.96 2.49 31.14
CA ASN A 157 -17.59 2.50 29.82
C ASN A 157 -19.14 2.31 29.85
N GLU A 158 -19.83 2.99 30.76
CA GLU A 158 -21.30 3.18 30.65
C GLU A 158 -21.59 4.41 29.78
N GLY A 159 -21.43 4.23 28.47
CA GLY A 159 -21.95 5.15 27.46
C GLY A 159 -20.93 6.14 26.90
N LEU A 160 -19.91 5.64 26.20
CA LEU A 160 -19.04 6.48 25.38
C LEU A 160 -19.90 7.47 24.56
N PRO A 161 -19.69 8.79 24.70
CA PRO A 161 -20.47 9.78 23.99
C PRO A 161 -20.32 9.51 22.50
N VAL A 162 -21.46 9.32 21.81
CA VAL A 162 -21.48 9.17 20.35
C VAL A 162 -20.60 10.27 19.77
N ALA A 163 -19.57 9.86 19.03
CA ALA A 163 -18.61 10.79 18.45
C ALA A 163 -19.37 11.89 17.70
N SER A 164 -19.01 13.15 17.94
CA SER A 164 -19.75 14.27 17.35
C SER A 164 -19.84 14.11 15.82
N PRO A 165 -20.97 14.45 15.19
CA PRO A 165 -21.10 14.34 13.73
C PRO A 165 -19.99 15.06 12.96
N TRP A 166 -19.48 16.18 13.51
CA TRP A 166 -18.35 16.92 12.95
C TRP A 166 -17.04 16.14 12.99
N PHE A 167 -16.77 15.43 14.09
CA PHE A 167 -15.62 14.53 14.18
C PHE A 167 -15.71 13.40 13.16
N LEU A 168 -16.87 12.75 13.03
CA LEU A 168 -17.09 11.70 12.04
C LEU A 168 -16.92 12.21 10.61
N LEU A 169 -17.43 13.41 10.32
CA LEU A 169 -17.25 14.05 9.01
C LEU A 169 -15.78 14.34 8.72
N ALA A 170 -15.05 14.87 9.70
CA ALA A 170 -13.62 15.13 9.58
C ALA A 170 -12.82 13.82 9.41
N PHE A 171 -13.13 12.78 10.18
CA PHE A 171 -12.48 11.47 10.07
C PHE A 171 -12.75 10.83 8.70
N CYS A 172 -13.98 10.92 8.19
CA CYS A 172 -14.31 10.48 6.83
C CYS A 172 -13.49 11.23 5.78
N ALA A 173 -13.44 12.56 5.85
CA ALA A 173 -12.83 13.42 4.84
C ALA A 173 -11.29 13.37 4.85
N PHE A 174 -10.66 13.31 6.03
CA PHE A 174 -9.21 13.44 6.18
C PHE A 174 -8.49 12.11 6.41
N PHE A 175 -9.18 11.07 6.88
CA PHE A 175 -8.58 9.74 7.05
C PHE A 175 -9.09 8.74 6.02
N TRP A 176 -10.39 8.41 6.05
CA TRP A 176 -10.91 7.31 5.22
C TRP A 176 -10.90 7.59 3.73
N PHE A 177 -11.30 8.80 3.31
CA PHE A 177 -11.36 9.13 1.89
C PHE A 177 -9.97 9.11 1.23
N PRO A 178 -8.92 9.79 1.76
CA PRO A 178 -7.58 9.71 1.18
C PRO A 178 -7.02 8.27 1.20
N LEU A 179 -7.20 7.55 2.31
CA LEU A 179 -6.73 6.17 2.45
C LEU A 179 -7.35 5.24 1.41
N LEU A 180 -8.68 5.28 1.25
CA LEU A 180 -9.39 4.47 0.25
C LEU A 180 -9.14 4.95 -1.17
N LYS A 181 -8.88 6.25 -1.38
CA LYS A 181 -8.51 6.76 -2.70
C LYS A 181 -7.14 6.23 -3.12
N ALA A 182 -6.20 6.13 -2.18
CA ALA A 182 -4.91 5.49 -2.42
C ALA A 182 -5.05 3.98 -2.68
N ALA A 183 -5.93 3.29 -1.94
CA ALA A 183 -6.19 1.86 -2.14
C ALA A 183 -6.95 1.55 -3.44
N MET A 184 -7.77 2.47 -3.95
CA MET A 184 -8.60 2.29 -5.15
C MET A 184 -8.40 3.44 -6.15
N PRO A 185 -7.18 3.65 -6.68
CA PRO A 185 -6.83 4.86 -7.43
C PRO A 185 -7.66 5.00 -8.72
N LYS A 186 -8.01 3.87 -9.33
CA LYS A 186 -8.77 3.79 -10.59
C LYS A 186 -10.28 3.95 -10.42
N LEU A 187 -10.80 3.92 -9.20
CA LEU A 187 -12.23 4.07 -8.92
C LEU A 187 -12.60 5.57 -8.87
N GLY A 188 -13.78 5.91 -9.39
CA GLY A 188 -14.32 7.27 -9.35
C GLY A 188 -14.47 7.77 -7.91
N SER A 189 -14.13 9.03 -7.66
CA SER A 189 -14.08 9.60 -6.31
C SER A 189 -15.42 9.52 -5.55
N HIS A 190 -16.56 9.55 -6.25
CA HIS A 190 -17.87 9.41 -5.60
C HIS A 190 -18.08 8.01 -5.00
N TYR A 191 -17.64 6.95 -5.68
CA TYR A 191 -17.68 5.60 -5.10
C TYR A 191 -16.73 5.47 -3.91
N VAL A 192 -15.53 6.06 -4.01
CA VAL A 192 -14.57 6.08 -2.91
C VAL A 192 -15.14 6.82 -1.69
N LEU A 193 -15.85 7.94 -1.90
CA LEU A 193 -16.53 8.67 -0.83
C LEU A 193 -17.62 7.84 -0.16
N ILE A 194 -18.41 7.08 -0.93
CA ILE A 194 -19.42 6.17 -0.38
C ILE A 194 -18.75 5.08 0.46
N CYS A 195 -17.68 4.45 -0.04
CA CYS A 195 -16.90 3.48 0.73
C CYS A 195 -16.33 4.12 2.01
N ALA A 196 -15.78 5.33 1.94
CA ALA A 196 -15.25 6.05 3.09
C ALA A 196 -16.32 6.35 4.15
N ALA A 197 -17.53 6.74 3.74
CA ALA A 197 -18.65 6.96 4.64
C ALA A 197 -19.09 5.66 5.32
N ILE A 198 -19.19 4.55 4.58
CA ILE A 198 -19.50 3.22 5.12
C ILE A 198 -18.41 2.77 6.10
N SER A 199 -17.13 2.97 5.75
CA SER A 199 -16.00 2.62 6.60
C SER A 199 -15.94 3.47 7.87
N THR A 200 -16.27 4.76 7.77
CA THR A 200 -16.38 5.65 8.94
C THR A 200 -17.46 5.16 9.88
N TYR A 201 -18.65 4.86 9.36
CA TYR A 201 -19.75 4.33 10.17
C TYR A 201 -19.41 2.96 10.77
N GLY A 202 -18.87 2.04 9.98
CA GLY A 202 -18.46 0.72 10.48
C GLY A 202 -17.37 0.79 11.55
N HIS A 203 -16.45 1.76 11.47
CA HIS A 203 -15.45 1.98 12.52
C HIS A 203 -16.11 2.34 13.86
N THR A 204 -17.25 3.03 13.88
CA THR A 204 -17.99 3.33 15.13
C THR A 204 -18.63 2.09 15.77
N LEU A 205 -18.76 1.01 15.01
CA LEU A 205 -19.29 -0.28 15.50
C LEU A 205 -18.19 -1.23 15.95
N ALA A 206 -16.94 -0.98 15.55
CA ALA A 206 -15.79 -1.76 16.00
C ALA A 206 -15.44 -1.37 17.43
N LYS A 207 -15.06 -2.35 18.26
CA LYS A 207 -14.42 -2.04 19.54
C LYS A 207 -13.12 -1.28 19.26
N LYS A 208 -12.79 -0.31 20.12
CA LYS A 208 -11.68 0.63 19.91
C LYS A 208 -10.34 -0.09 19.72
N GLU A 209 -10.14 -1.17 20.47
CA GLU A 209 -8.97 -2.04 20.42
C GLU A 209 -8.80 -2.61 19.00
N PHE A 210 -9.89 -3.00 18.34
CA PHE A 210 -9.85 -3.59 17.00
C PHE A 210 -9.88 -2.57 15.85
N GLY A 211 -9.76 -1.27 16.15
CA GLY A 211 -9.81 -0.20 15.15
C GLY A 211 -8.78 -0.39 14.02
N PHE A 212 -7.57 -0.83 14.34
CA PHE A 212 -6.53 -1.08 13.34
C PHE A 212 -6.79 -2.34 12.51
N GLY A 213 -7.21 -3.44 13.15
CA GLY A 213 -7.64 -4.65 12.44
C GLY A 213 -8.79 -4.37 11.47
N TYR A 214 -9.70 -3.46 11.85
CA TYR A 214 -10.76 -2.97 10.97
C TYR A 214 -10.20 -2.18 9.77
N VAL A 215 -9.29 -1.22 10.01
CA VAL A 215 -8.65 -0.44 8.93
C VAL A 215 -7.95 -1.35 7.92
N GLN A 216 -7.13 -2.29 8.40
CA GLN A 216 -6.44 -3.26 7.55
C GLN A 216 -7.42 -4.06 6.71
N THR A 217 -8.48 -4.59 7.34
CA THR A 217 -9.50 -5.38 6.64
C THR A 217 -10.13 -4.58 5.50
N VAL A 218 -10.58 -3.36 5.81
CA VAL A 218 -11.24 -2.49 4.83
C VAL A 218 -10.29 -2.18 3.66
N VAL A 219 -9.04 -1.82 3.94
CA VAL A 219 -8.05 -1.49 2.91
C VAL A 219 -7.75 -2.71 2.02
N ASN A 220 -7.54 -3.89 2.61
CA ASN A 220 -7.25 -5.11 1.84
C ASN A 220 -8.43 -5.57 0.98
N VAL A 221 -9.65 -5.48 1.52
CA VAL A 221 -10.88 -5.79 0.79
C VAL A 221 -11.07 -4.80 -0.37
N ALA A 222 -10.97 -3.50 -0.09
CA ALA A 222 -11.12 -2.44 -1.09
C ALA A 222 -10.09 -2.56 -2.21
N PHE A 223 -8.81 -2.71 -1.85
CA PHE A 223 -7.73 -2.89 -2.82
C PHE A 223 -7.97 -4.14 -3.67
N SER A 224 -8.13 -5.31 -3.04
CA SER A 224 -8.25 -6.59 -3.78
C SER A 224 -9.49 -6.64 -4.66
N LEU A 225 -10.64 -6.14 -4.17
CA LEU A 225 -11.85 -6.06 -4.97
C LEU A 225 -11.67 -5.12 -6.17
N SER A 226 -11.06 -3.94 -5.97
CA SER A 226 -10.79 -3.00 -7.07
C SER A 226 -9.87 -3.59 -8.13
N GLN A 227 -8.88 -4.40 -7.73
CA GLN A 227 -7.96 -5.06 -8.65
C GLN A 227 -8.64 -6.23 -9.39
N LEU A 228 -9.51 -6.99 -8.72
CA LEU A 228 -10.31 -8.07 -9.35
C LEU A 228 -11.31 -7.52 -10.37
N MET A 229 -11.81 -6.29 -10.16
CA MET A 229 -12.75 -5.62 -11.06
C MET A 229 -12.09 -4.90 -12.25
N LEU A 230 -10.76 -4.94 -12.37
CA LEU A 230 -10.08 -4.29 -13.50
C LEU A 230 -10.49 -4.90 -14.85
N PRO A 231 -10.57 -4.06 -15.91
CA PRO A 231 -10.68 -4.55 -17.29
C PRO A 231 -9.57 -5.54 -17.64
N LEU A 232 -9.88 -6.53 -18.49
CA LEU A 232 -8.97 -7.62 -18.83
C LEU A 232 -7.64 -7.16 -19.44
N ASP A 233 -7.64 -6.05 -20.18
CA ASP A 233 -6.44 -5.46 -20.77
C ASP A 233 -5.46 -4.95 -19.70
N LYS A 234 -5.97 -4.55 -18.52
CA LYS A 234 -5.18 -4.02 -17.40
C LYS A 234 -4.62 -5.08 -16.44
N LYS A 235 -4.90 -6.36 -16.69
CA LYS A 235 -4.44 -7.49 -15.87
C LYS A 235 -3.26 -8.25 -16.50
N ASN A 236 -2.72 -7.75 -17.59
CA ASN A 236 -1.64 -8.42 -18.34
C ASN A 236 -0.24 -7.99 -17.89
N ASP A 237 -0.15 -7.03 -16.97
CA ASP A 237 1.11 -6.51 -16.47
C ASP A 237 1.65 -7.43 -15.37
N ARG A 238 2.96 -7.59 -15.31
CA ARG A 238 3.62 -8.41 -14.27
C ARG A 238 3.33 -7.87 -12.87
N GLU A 239 3.27 -6.55 -12.75
CA GLU A 239 2.97 -5.79 -11.54
C GLU A 239 1.60 -6.16 -10.95
N TYR A 240 0.65 -6.61 -11.77
CA TYR A 240 -0.65 -7.12 -11.30
C TYR A 240 -0.53 -8.38 -10.43
N VAL A 241 0.52 -9.17 -10.64
CA VAL A 241 0.80 -10.38 -9.83
C VAL A 241 1.74 -10.05 -8.70
N THR A 242 2.84 -9.35 -8.99
CA THR A 242 3.91 -9.19 -8.02
C THR A 242 3.53 -8.27 -6.87
N MET A 243 2.77 -7.20 -7.13
CA MET A 243 2.32 -6.29 -6.08
C MET A 243 1.50 -6.98 -4.99
N PRO A 244 0.38 -7.67 -5.28
CA PRO A 244 -0.38 -8.33 -4.23
C PRO A 244 0.37 -9.52 -3.62
N PHE A 245 1.24 -10.18 -4.38
CA PHE A 245 2.07 -11.26 -3.85
C PHE A 245 2.99 -10.77 -2.74
N THR A 246 3.72 -9.67 -2.97
CA THR A 246 4.66 -9.14 -1.99
C THR A 246 3.95 -8.31 -0.94
N CYS A 247 3.15 -7.32 -1.36
CA CYS A 247 2.55 -6.29 -0.50
C CYS A 247 1.23 -6.71 0.15
N GLY A 248 0.58 -7.77 -0.35
CA GLY A 248 -0.67 -8.26 0.21
C GLY A 248 -0.50 -9.48 1.10
N ILE A 249 0.19 -10.53 0.61
CA ILE A 249 0.30 -11.81 1.32
C ILE A 249 1.08 -11.68 2.63
N LEU A 250 2.24 -11.02 2.61
CA LEU A 250 3.06 -10.96 3.82
C LEU A 250 2.34 -10.21 4.95
N PRO A 251 1.80 -8.98 4.75
CA PRO A 251 1.09 -8.29 5.83
C PRO A 251 -0.13 -9.04 6.35
N ILE A 252 -0.94 -9.66 5.48
CA ILE A 252 -2.12 -10.40 5.96
C ILE A 252 -1.70 -11.63 6.79
N VAL A 253 -0.64 -12.34 6.38
CA VAL A 253 -0.10 -13.46 7.16
C VAL A 253 0.44 -12.98 8.50
N VAL A 254 1.17 -11.86 8.53
CA VAL A 254 1.73 -11.31 9.76
C VAL A 254 0.62 -10.85 10.71
N ALA A 255 -0.46 -10.23 10.23
CA ALA A 255 -1.62 -9.87 11.05
C ALA A 255 -2.31 -11.10 11.66
N TRP A 256 -2.51 -12.17 10.89
CA TRP A 256 -3.04 -13.42 11.42
C TRP A 256 -2.16 -14.00 12.52
N ASN A 257 -0.84 -13.99 12.33
CA ASN A 257 0.06 -14.49 13.37
C ASN A 257 0.12 -13.56 14.58
N GLU A 258 0.01 -12.24 14.40
CA GLU A 258 -0.07 -11.29 15.51
C GLU A 258 -1.30 -11.56 16.38
N ALA A 259 -2.47 -11.79 15.76
CA ALA A 259 -3.71 -12.06 16.48
C ALA A 259 -3.74 -13.43 17.17
N LEU A 260 -3.11 -14.45 16.59
CA LEU A 260 -3.16 -15.83 17.11
C LEU A 260 -1.97 -16.20 18.01
N PHE A 261 -0.82 -15.54 17.85
CA PHE A 261 0.44 -15.93 18.48
C PHE A 261 1.18 -14.74 19.09
N CYS A 262 0.44 -13.77 19.65
CA CYS A 262 1.04 -12.58 20.23
C CYS A 262 2.04 -12.94 21.35
N ASP A 263 1.58 -13.65 22.39
CA ASP A 263 2.43 -14.01 23.53
C ASP A 263 3.49 -15.04 23.18
N ALA A 264 3.17 -15.99 22.29
CA ALA A 264 4.06 -17.08 21.94
C ALA A 264 5.27 -16.63 21.10
N PHE A 265 5.12 -15.55 20.32
CA PHE A 265 6.12 -15.17 19.32
C PHE A 265 6.29 -13.67 19.17
N PHE A 266 5.23 -12.93 18.84
CA PHE A 266 5.35 -11.53 18.41
C PHE A 266 5.91 -10.63 19.51
N ARG A 267 5.45 -10.75 20.76
CA ARG A 267 5.96 -9.90 21.86
C ARG A 267 7.46 -10.02 22.06
N SER A 268 8.03 -11.19 21.81
CA SER A 268 9.47 -11.41 21.98
C SER A 268 10.32 -10.80 20.86
N MET A 269 9.72 -10.57 19.69
CA MET A 269 10.42 -10.20 18.46
C MET A 269 10.17 -8.76 17.98
N GLY A 270 9.52 -7.91 18.79
CA GLY A 270 9.20 -6.52 18.40
C GLY A 270 7.72 -6.14 18.58
N GLY A 271 6.86 -7.11 18.85
CA GLY A 271 5.42 -6.91 18.96
C GLY A 271 4.83 -6.43 17.63
N HIS A 272 3.96 -5.42 17.72
CA HIS A 272 3.28 -4.81 16.58
C HIS A 272 4.25 -4.24 15.52
N ALA A 273 5.47 -3.88 15.92
CA ALA A 273 6.47 -3.34 15.00
C ALA A 273 6.83 -4.31 13.85
N LEU A 274 6.65 -5.62 14.05
CA LEU A 274 6.82 -6.62 12.99
C LEU A 274 5.74 -6.53 11.91
N TYR A 275 4.51 -6.24 12.31
CA TYR A 275 3.40 -6.03 11.39
C TYR A 275 3.68 -4.82 10.50
N ASP A 276 4.03 -3.68 11.09
CA ASP A 276 4.34 -2.47 10.31
C ASP A 276 5.56 -2.64 9.41
N ALA A 277 6.63 -3.27 9.94
CA ALA A 277 7.81 -3.62 9.16
C ALA A 277 7.44 -4.44 7.93
N SER A 278 6.51 -5.40 8.07
CA SER A 278 6.09 -6.27 6.97
C SER A 278 5.46 -5.49 5.82
N ILE A 279 4.75 -4.39 6.09
CA ILE A 279 4.12 -3.55 5.06
C ILE A 279 5.20 -2.88 4.22
N ILE A 280 6.07 -2.09 4.85
CA ILE A 280 7.05 -1.28 4.12
C ILE A 280 8.17 -2.13 3.50
N LEU A 281 8.59 -3.20 4.17
CA LEU A 281 9.57 -4.15 3.61
C LEU A 281 9.02 -4.83 2.37
N SER A 282 7.73 -5.21 2.36
CA SER A 282 7.11 -5.78 1.16
C SER A 282 7.10 -4.83 -0.02
N PHE A 283 6.88 -3.53 0.19
CA PHE A 283 6.98 -2.52 -0.86
C PHE A 283 8.41 -2.32 -1.35
N LEU A 284 9.39 -2.38 -0.45
CA LEU A 284 10.81 -2.35 -0.82
C LEU A 284 11.18 -3.56 -1.69
N VAL A 285 10.76 -4.77 -1.29
CA VAL A 285 10.97 -6.00 -2.06
C VAL A 285 10.31 -5.91 -3.43
N PHE A 286 9.05 -5.45 -3.50
CA PHE A 286 8.34 -5.19 -4.75
C PHE A 286 9.13 -4.26 -5.68
N TYR A 287 9.57 -3.11 -5.15
CA TYR A 287 10.24 -2.10 -5.95
C TYR A 287 11.61 -2.57 -6.49
N VAL A 288 12.38 -3.29 -5.65
CA VAL A 288 13.64 -3.94 -6.04
C VAL A 288 13.42 -5.01 -7.12
N ASP A 289 12.35 -5.80 -6.99
CA ASP A 289 11.99 -6.83 -7.97
C ASP A 289 11.63 -6.21 -9.33
N CYS A 290 10.82 -5.16 -9.36
CA CYS A 290 10.52 -4.40 -10.59
C CYS A 290 11.81 -3.83 -11.23
N TYR A 291 12.69 -3.22 -10.44
CA TYR A 291 13.98 -2.70 -10.93
C TYR A 291 14.82 -3.79 -11.60
N ARG A 292 14.95 -4.96 -10.95
CA ARG A 292 15.72 -6.10 -11.48
C ARG A 292 15.13 -6.65 -12.77
N PHE A 293 13.81 -6.66 -12.89
CA PHE A 293 13.13 -7.15 -14.08
C PHE A 293 13.36 -6.24 -15.29
N HIS A 294 13.18 -4.93 -15.12
CA HIS A 294 13.28 -3.96 -16.22
C HIS A 294 14.71 -3.75 -16.70
N THR A 295 15.70 -3.71 -15.79
CA THR A 295 17.12 -3.55 -16.16
C THR A 295 17.70 -4.75 -16.94
N LYS A 296 17.29 -5.99 -16.61
CA LYS A 296 17.70 -7.20 -17.36
C LYS A 296 17.11 -7.23 -18.77
N SER A 297 15.87 -6.76 -18.91
CA SER A 297 15.17 -6.73 -20.20
C SER A 297 15.85 -5.77 -21.18
N THR A 298 16.22 -4.56 -20.72
CA THR A 298 16.95 -3.58 -21.54
C THR A 298 18.29 -4.10 -22.05
N THR A 299 19.03 -4.80 -21.19
CA THR A 299 20.35 -5.37 -21.55
C THR A 299 20.21 -6.41 -22.67
N THR A 300 19.18 -7.26 -22.60
CA THR A 300 18.95 -8.31 -23.60
C THR A 300 18.54 -7.73 -24.95
N SER A 301 17.67 -6.71 -24.96
CA SER A 301 17.23 -6.05 -26.20
C SER A 301 18.39 -5.33 -26.92
N ASN A 302 19.31 -4.72 -26.17
CA ASN A 302 20.47 -4.05 -26.76
C ASN A 302 21.45 -5.05 -27.40
N ILE A 303 21.64 -6.23 -26.80
CA ILE A 303 22.48 -7.30 -27.37
C ILE A 303 21.85 -7.85 -28.66
N ALA A 304 20.54 -8.09 -28.66
CA ALA A 304 19.83 -8.60 -29.82
C ALA A 304 19.89 -7.64 -31.02
N ASN A 305 19.80 -6.32 -30.76
CA ASN A 305 19.88 -5.30 -31.80
C ASN A 305 21.32 -4.97 -32.23
N GLY A 306 22.32 -5.17 -31.36
CA GLY A 306 23.73 -4.88 -31.65
C GLY A 306 24.40 -5.84 -32.63
N ASN A 307 23.88 -7.08 -32.76
CA ASN A 307 24.47 -8.11 -33.62
C ASN A 307 24.08 -8.02 -35.11
N SER A 308 23.12 -7.15 -35.48
CA SER A 308 22.66 -7.05 -36.88
C SER A 308 23.41 -6.01 -37.73
N ASN A 309 24.27 -5.17 -37.14
CA ASN A 309 25.03 -4.14 -37.87
C ASN A 309 26.52 -4.45 -38.04
N GLY A 310 26.97 -5.66 -37.70
CA GLY A 310 28.36 -6.11 -37.83
C GLY A 310 28.71 -6.74 -39.19
N SER A 311 28.15 -6.28 -40.31
CA SER A 311 28.73 -6.56 -41.64
C SER A 311 29.71 -5.44 -41.98
N SER A 312 30.90 -5.50 -41.36
CA SER A 312 32.02 -4.67 -41.75
C SER A 312 32.47 -5.12 -43.13
N THR A 313 32.09 -4.36 -44.15
CA THR A 313 32.77 -4.38 -45.44
C THR A 313 34.18 -3.87 -45.23
N THR A 314 35.10 -4.79 -44.96
CA THR A 314 36.53 -4.54 -44.98
C THR A 314 36.90 -4.16 -46.41
N LYS A 315 36.93 -2.86 -46.73
CA LYS A 315 37.57 -2.36 -47.94
C LYS A 315 39.07 -2.43 -47.72
N GLU A 316 39.64 -3.53 -48.20
CA GLU A 316 41.07 -3.73 -48.43
C GLU A 316 41.59 -2.57 -49.29
N LYS A 317 42.40 -1.69 -48.71
CA LYS A 317 43.19 -0.71 -49.45
C LYS A 317 44.51 -1.37 -49.82
N THR A 318 44.62 -1.81 -51.06
CA THR A 318 45.87 -2.19 -51.70
C THR A 318 46.76 -0.94 -51.83
N LEU A 319 48.01 -1.06 -51.38
CA LEU A 319 49.10 -0.13 -51.66
C LEU A 319 49.91 -0.66 -52.84
#